data_AF-A0A964TD48-F1
#
_entry.id   AF-A0A964TD48-F1
#
_cell.length_a   1.000
_cell.length_b   1.000
_cell.length_c   1.000
_cell.angle_alpha   90.00
_cell.angle_beta   90.00
_cell.angle_gamma   90.00
#
_symmetry.space_group_name_H-M   'P 1'
#
loop_
_entity.id
_entity.type
_entity.pdbx_description
1 polymer ?
#
loop_
_entity_poly.entity_id
_entity_poly.type
_entity_poly.pdbx_seq_one_letter_code
_entity_poly.pdbx_strand_id
1 'polypeptide(L)'
;MAAQSEDNLNRLREYVNNGQLVIYSEASIMSDSNASAITYVDFCADGKYYYSYDGSYTVRGTQNTSNRNNRGYGAGVAEKSGNWQVLEYQNAYYLEVVDALGQKTYYPIDIQKLLTGKWKQGNTTYVFAPKKGRCS
;
A
#
# COMPACT_ATOMS: atom_id res chain seq x y z
N MET A 1 -15.66 13.54 -25.87
CA MET A 1 -14.87 12.48 -25.21
C MET A 1 -14.24 12.97 -23.91
N ALA A 2 -13.55 14.13 -23.86
CA ALA A 2 -12.95 14.67 -22.63
C ALA A 2 -13.91 14.75 -21.39
N ALA A 3 -15.16 15.18 -21.57
CA ALA A 3 -16.11 15.25 -20.45
C ALA A 3 -16.44 13.88 -19.81
N GLN A 4 -16.27 12.77 -20.54
CA GLN A 4 -16.47 11.42 -20.00
C GLN A 4 -15.22 10.91 -19.27
N SER A 5 -14.02 11.28 -19.72
CA SER A 5 -12.76 10.95 -19.03
C SER A 5 -12.65 11.70 -17.70
N GLU A 6 -13.03 12.98 -17.67
CA GLU A 6 -13.10 13.78 -16.43
C GLU A 6 -14.13 13.23 -15.43
N ASP A 7 -15.33 12.81 -15.88
CA ASP A 7 -16.34 12.15 -15.02
C ASP A 7 -15.79 10.85 -14.40
N ASN A 8 -15.19 9.98 -15.22
CA ASN A 8 -14.61 8.73 -14.78
C ASN A 8 -13.45 8.95 -13.79
N LEU A 9 -12.58 9.92 -14.06
CA LEU A 9 -11.45 10.29 -13.19
C LEU A 9 -11.94 10.79 -11.82
N ASN A 10 -12.96 11.66 -11.81
CA ASN A 10 -13.56 12.16 -10.57
C ASN A 10 -14.20 11.03 -9.75
N ARG A 11 -14.96 10.13 -10.40
CA ARG A 11 -15.63 9.00 -9.73
C ARG A 11 -14.61 7.97 -9.20
N LEU A 12 -13.53 7.73 -9.91
CA LEU A 12 -12.42 6.90 -9.43
C LEU A 12 -11.71 7.56 -8.23
N ARG A 13 -11.48 8.87 -8.27
CA ARG A 13 -10.93 9.62 -7.13
C ARG A 13 -11.87 9.57 -5.91
N GLU A 14 -13.18 9.73 -6.09
CA GLU A 14 -14.19 9.61 -5.02
C GLU A 14 -14.25 8.21 -4.40
N TYR A 15 -13.99 7.17 -5.20
CA TYR A 15 -13.94 5.77 -4.76
C TYR A 15 -12.67 5.47 -3.95
N VAL A 16 -11.51 5.98 -4.39
CA VAL A 16 -10.24 5.87 -3.66
C VAL A 16 -10.23 6.74 -2.39
N ASN A 17 -10.93 7.89 -2.41
CA ASN A 17 -11.02 8.84 -1.30
C ASN A 17 -11.63 8.21 -0.02
N ASN A 18 -10.91 8.37 1.08
CA ASN A 18 -11.10 7.73 2.38
C ASN A 18 -11.08 6.20 2.29
N GLY A 19 -10.39 5.64 1.30
CA GLY A 19 -10.15 4.20 1.16
C GLY A 19 -8.94 3.74 1.96
N GLN A 20 -8.93 2.47 2.35
CA GLN A 20 -7.76 1.79 2.90
C GLN A 20 -7.32 0.67 1.96
N LEU A 21 -6.04 0.64 1.60
CA LEU A 21 -5.40 -0.47 0.91
C LEU A 21 -4.53 -1.24 1.92
N VAL A 22 -4.85 -2.52 2.13
CA VAL A 22 -4.04 -3.45 2.93
C VAL A 22 -3.22 -4.30 1.98
N ILE A 23 -1.91 -4.36 2.20
CA ILE A 23 -0.92 -5.08 1.40
C ILE A 23 -0.30 -6.14 2.29
N TYR A 24 -0.64 -7.41 2.06
CA TYR A 24 -0.07 -8.55 2.77
C TYR A 24 0.94 -9.26 1.87
N SER A 25 2.23 -9.21 2.21
CA SER A 25 3.27 -9.97 1.53
C SER A 25 3.65 -11.20 2.34
N GLU A 26 3.65 -12.37 1.71
CA GLU A 26 4.02 -13.66 2.29
C GLU A 26 5.54 -13.89 2.20
N ALA A 27 6.14 -14.31 3.31
CA ALA A 27 7.54 -14.78 3.33
C ALA A 27 7.77 -15.87 2.28
N SER A 28 8.89 -15.79 1.57
CA SER A 28 9.17 -16.64 0.41
C SER A 28 10.52 -17.36 0.56
N ILE A 29 10.54 -18.69 0.50
CA ILE A 29 11.74 -19.52 0.68
C ILE A 29 12.86 -19.22 -0.35
N MET A 30 12.53 -18.58 -1.48
CA MET A 30 13.46 -18.19 -2.54
C MET A 30 13.76 -16.68 -2.58
N SER A 31 13.49 -15.95 -1.51
CA SER A 31 13.86 -14.54 -1.33
C SER A 31 14.63 -14.38 -0.02
N ASP A 32 15.69 -13.56 0.00
CA ASP A 32 16.42 -13.23 1.23
C ASP A 32 15.52 -12.57 2.31
N SER A 33 14.32 -12.10 1.93
CA SER A 33 13.29 -11.63 2.86
C SER A 33 12.36 -12.76 3.34
N ASN A 34 12.79 -13.47 4.39
CA ASN A 34 12.02 -14.49 5.11
C ASN A 34 10.91 -13.91 6.04
N ALA A 35 10.42 -12.70 5.80
CA ALA A 35 9.47 -11.99 6.68
C ALA A 35 8.13 -11.75 5.98
N SER A 36 7.03 -12.15 6.65
CA SER A 36 5.68 -11.74 6.24
C SER A 36 5.38 -10.35 6.77
N ALA A 37 4.63 -9.58 5.98
CA ALA A 37 4.49 -8.14 6.11
C ALA A 37 3.03 -7.72 5.87
N ILE A 38 2.44 -6.91 6.74
CA ILE A 38 1.19 -6.20 6.47
C ILE A 38 1.48 -4.70 6.43
N THR A 39 1.24 -4.06 5.29
CA THR A 39 1.23 -2.60 5.15
C THR A 39 -0.22 -2.13 5.01
N TYR A 40 -0.62 -1.14 5.79
CA TYR A 40 -1.88 -0.41 5.62
C TYR A 40 -1.56 0.93 4.97
N VAL A 41 -2.31 1.31 3.93
CA VAL A 41 -2.21 2.60 3.24
C VAL A 41 -3.58 3.26 3.24
N ASP A 42 -3.72 4.38 3.94
CA ASP A 42 -4.95 5.14 4.08
C ASP A 42 -4.90 6.36 3.13
N PHE A 43 -5.87 6.46 2.22
CA PHE A 43 -5.96 7.53 1.22
C PHE A 43 -7.00 8.57 1.60
N CYS A 44 -6.59 9.79 1.94
CA CYS A 44 -7.47 10.82 2.52
C CYS A 44 -7.95 11.87 1.51
N ALA A 45 -9.15 12.42 1.78
CA ALA A 45 -9.87 13.36 0.92
C ALA A 45 -9.07 14.62 0.53
N ASP A 46 -8.18 15.08 1.41
CA ASP A 46 -7.31 16.24 1.21
C ASP A 46 -6.14 15.96 0.26
N GLY A 47 -6.03 14.73 -0.26
CA GLY A 47 -4.92 14.29 -1.11
C GLY A 47 -3.71 13.81 -0.33
N LYS A 48 -3.78 13.67 1.01
CA LYS A 48 -2.72 12.99 1.78
C LYS A 48 -2.94 11.49 1.82
N TYR A 49 -1.85 10.74 1.82
CA TYR A 49 -1.87 9.34 2.20
C TYR A 49 -1.00 9.14 3.43
N TYR A 50 -1.38 8.17 4.24
CA TYR A 50 -0.63 7.68 5.38
C TYR A 50 -0.37 6.21 5.16
N TYR A 51 0.79 5.71 5.60
CA TYR A 51 0.95 4.26 5.70
C TYR A 51 1.57 3.85 7.02
N SER A 52 1.16 2.67 7.48
CA SER A 52 1.67 2.00 8.66
C SER A 52 2.02 0.55 8.32
N TYR A 53 2.92 -0.03 9.10
CA TYR A 53 3.46 -1.37 8.86
C TYR A 53 3.34 -2.21 10.14
N ASP A 54 2.65 -3.34 10.02
CA ASP A 54 2.57 -4.38 11.04
C ASP A 54 3.35 -5.60 10.53
N GLY A 55 4.56 -5.78 11.07
CA GLY A 55 5.48 -6.85 10.69
C GLY A 55 5.81 -7.76 11.87
N SER A 56 5.65 -9.06 11.66
CA SER A 56 5.97 -10.08 12.67
C SER A 56 7.38 -10.68 12.47
N TYR A 57 8.21 -10.64 13.53
CA TYR A 57 9.47 -11.40 13.66
C TYR A 57 9.20 -12.80 14.26
N THR A 58 10.00 -13.86 14.12
CA THR A 58 11.12 -14.28 13.24
C THR A 58 11.26 -15.81 13.38
N VAL A 59 11.94 -16.53 12.48
CA VAL A 59 12.20 -17.98 12.67
C VAL A 59 13.67 -18.42 12.62
N ARG A 60 14.07 -19.01 13.76
CA ARG A 60 15.16 -19.98 14.02
C ARG A 60 16.53 -19.70 13.41
N GLY A 61 17.46 -19.29 14.29
CA GLY A 61 18.87 -19.14 13.96
C GLY A 61 19.54 -20.46 13.55
N THR A 62 20.31 -20.36 12.47
CA THR A 62 21.49 -21.21 12.26
C THR A 62 22.50 -20.96 13.39
N GLN A 63 23.23 -22.01 13.79
CA GLN A 63 24.07 -22.04 15.00
C GLN A 63 25.18 -20.97 14.99
N ASN A 64 25.70 -20.65 16.19
CA ASN A 64 26.85 -19.77 16.49
C ASN A 64 26.62 -18.25 16.56
N THR A 65 25.61 -17.78 17.31
CA THR A 65 25.74 -16.51 18.05
C THR A 65 25.31 -16.67 19.51
N SER A 66 26.16 -16.28 20.46
CA SER A 66 25.92 -16.45 21.90
C SER A 66 24.95 -15.44 22.51
N ASN A 67 24.15 -14.73 21.70
CA ASN A 67 23.24 -13.70 22.18
C ASN A 67 21.78 -14.19 22.22
N ARG A 68 21.44 -14.86 23.34
CA ARG A 68 20.10 -15.42 23.61
C ARG A 68 18.98 -14.37 23.75
N ASN A 69 19.34 -13.08 23.75
CA ASN A 69 18.43 -11.97 24.01
C ASN A 69 18.11 -11.11 22.77
N ASN A 70 18.69 -11.38 21.60
CA ASN A 70 18.39 -10.60 20.39
C ASN A 70 17.08 -11.02 19.71
N ARG A 71 15.97 -10.98 20.45
CA ARG A 71 14.64 -10.87 19.87
C ARG A 71 14.48 -9.43 19.42
N GLY A 72 14.49 -9.18 18.12
CA GLY A 72 14.19 -7.86 17.57
C GLY A 72 12.78 -7.45 18.00
N TYR A 73 12.68 -6.52 18.95
CA TYR A 73 11.42 -5.86 19.30
C TYR A 73 11.25 -4.65 18.41
N GLY A 74 10.05 -4.47 17.84
CA GLY A 74 9.79 -3.33 16.95
C GLY A 74 8.55 -3.51 16.10
N ALA A 75 7.36 -3.43 16.72
CA ALA A 75 6.17 -2.98 15.98
C ALA A 75 6.40 -1.51 15.61
N GLY A 76 7.25 -1.29 14.59
CA GLY A 76 7.71 0.02 14.18
C GLY A 76 6.65 0.69 13.35
N VAL A 77 5.78 1.46 14.01
CA VAL A 77 4.80 2.33 13.35
C VAL A 77 5.55 3.48 12.67
N ALA A 78 6.16 3.19 11.53
CA ALA A 78 6.83 4.17 10.69
C ALA A 78 5.76 4.93 9.89
N GLU A 79 5.06 5.85 10.56
CA GLU A 79 4.07 6.75 9.98
C GLU A 79 4.77 7.74 9.02
N LYS A 80 4.99 7.30 7.78
CA LYS A 80 5.29 8.24 6.70
C LYS A 80 3.98 8.64 6.02
N SER A 81 3.85 9.94 5.83
CA SER A 81 2.81 10.53 5.01
C SER A 81 3.40 11.11 3.72
N GLY A 82 2.54 11.31 2.73
CA GLY A 82 2.85 12.05 1.52
C GLY A 82 1.57 12.47 0.82
N ASN A 83 1.66 12.87 -0.44
CA ASN A 83 0.50 13.23 -1.25
C ASN A 83 0.16 12.12 -2.25
N TRP A 84 -1.11 11.98 -2.60
CA TRP A 84 -1.59 11.09 -3.66
C TRP A 84 -2.57 11.82 -4.57
N GLN A 85 -2.64 11.38 -5.83
CA GLN A 85 -3.70 11.75 -6.74
C GLN A 85 -3.92 10.65 -7.78
N VAL A 86 -5.13 10.58 -8.33
CA VAL A 86 -5.39 9.79 -9.55
C VAL A 86 -5.13 10.67 -10.75
N LEU A 87 -4.37 10.16 -11.71
CA LEU A 87 -4.11 10.77 -13.00
C LEU A 87 -4.66 9.87 -14.11
N GLU A 88 -5.02 10.46 -15.25
CA GLU A 88 -5.30 9.74 -16.48
C GLU A 88 -4.21 10.05 -17.51
N TYR A 89 -3.65 9.01 -18.13
CA TYR A 89 -2.67 9.14 -19.20
C TYR A 89 -2.86 8.03 -20.23
N GLN A 90 -2.91 8.40 -21.52
CA GLN A 90 -3.12 7.45 -22.63
C GLN A 90 -4.31 6.48 -22.41
N ASN A 91 -5.44 6.97 -21.90
CA ASN A 91 -6.65 6.18 -21.62
C ASN A 91 -6.42 5.05 -20.58
N ALA A 92 -5.46 5.24 -19.67
CA ALA A 92 -5.23 4.42 -18.49
C ALA A 92 -5.13 5.31 -17.23
N TYR A 93 -5.55 4.76 -16.09
CA TYR A 93 -5.51 5.46 -14.81
C TYR A 93 -4.26 5.08 -14.02
N TYR A 94 -3.69 6.06 -13.31
CA TYR A 94 -2.49 5.89 -12.49
C TYR A 94 -2.69 6.57 -11.13
N LEU A 95 -2.21 5.93 -10.07
CA LEU A 95 -2.02 6.55 -8.77
C LEU A 95 -0.63 7.19 -8.77
N GLU A 96 -0.55 8.53 -8.79
CA GLU A 96 0.67 9.23 -8.40
C GLU A 96 0.75 9.27 -6.87
N VAL A 97 1.92 8.92 -6.35
CA VAL A 97 2.28 9.01 -4.94
C VAL A 97 3.53 9.88 -4.83
N VAL A 98 3.48 10.92 -4.02
CA VAL A 98 4.58 11.85 -3.76
C VAL A 98 5.00 11.71 -2.30
N ASP A 99 6.22 11.24 -2.06
CA ASP A 99 6.72 11.05 -0.69
C ASP A 99 7.14 12.37 -0.02
N ALA A 100 7.53 12.30 1.26
CA ALA A 100 8.00 13.45 2.03
C ALA A 100 9.31 14.09 1.51
N LEU A 101 10.02 13.44 0.58
CA LEU A 101 11.21 13.97 -0.11
C LEU A 101 10.86 14.55 -1.49
N GLY A 102 9.59 14.53 -1.89
CA GLY A 102 9.12 14.98 -3.21
C GLY A 102 9.33 13.95 -4.32
N GLN A 103 9.74 12.70 -4.00
CA GLN A 103 9.90 11.64 -4.99
C GLN A 103 8.52 11.19 -5.49
N LYS A 104 8.33 11.22 -6.81
CA LYS A 104 7.09 10.81 -7.48
C LYS A 104 7.18 9.37 -7.94
N THR A 105 6.24 8.54 -7.50
CA THR A 105 6.06 7.16 -7.95
C THR A 105 4.68 7.00 -8.57
N TYR A 106 4.59 6.29 -9.70
CA TYR A 106 3.34 6.06 -10.43
C TYR A 106 2.99 4.58 -10.43
N TYR A 107 1.78 4.24 -9.96
CA TYR A 107 1.25 2.88 -9.96
C TYR A 107 0.06 2.78 -10.93
N PRO A 108 0.03 1.82 -11.87
CA PRO A 108 -1.12 1.64 -12.74
C PRO A 108 -2.35 1.17 -11.93
N ILE A 109 -3.49 1.81 -12.17
CA ILE A 109 -4.77 1.46 -11.54
C ILE A 109 -5.51 0.46 -12.43
N ASP A 110 -5.69 -0.75 -11.90
CA ASP A 110 -6.62 -1.74 -12.43
C ASP A 110 -7.98 -1.57 -11.73
N ILE A 111 -8.93 -0.93 -12.43
CA ILE A 111 -10.27 -0.66 -11.90
C ILE A 111 -11.00 -1.95 -11.51
N GLN A 112 -10.82 -3.04 -12.27
CA GLN A 112 -11.51 -4.30 -11.97
C GLN A 112 -11.04 -4.88 -10.64
N LYS A 113 -9.71 -4.88 -10.41
CA LYS A 113 -9.11 -5.30 -9.13
C LYS A 113 -9.61 -4.46 -7.95
N LEU A 114 -9.63 -3.13 -8.13
CA LEU A 114 -10.16 -2.18 -7.13
C LEU A 114 -11.62 -2.45 -6.79
N LEU A 115 -12.48 -2.69 -7.80
CA LEU A 115 -13.90 -3.00 -7.60
C LEU A 115 -14.13 -4.36 -6.94
N THR A 116 -13.32 -5.38 -7.24
CA THR A 116 -13.37 -6.66 -6.51
C THR A 116 -12.89 -6.55 -5.06
N GLY A 117 -12.20 -5.45 -4.69
CA GLY A 117 -11.72 -5.19 -3.34
C GLY A 117 -10.63 -6.14 -2.82
N LYS A 118 -10.28 -7.21 -3.54
CA LYS A 118 -9.20 -8.13 -3.17
C LYS A 118 -8.59 -8.82 -4.40
N TRP A 119 -7.27 -8.81 -4.50
CA TRP A 119 -6.51 -9.52 -5.54
C TRP A 119 -5.17 -10.03 -5.02
N LYS A 120 -4.52 -10.93 -5.76
CA LYS A 120 -3.16 -11.42 -5.45
C LYS A 120 -2.26 -11.24 -6.67
N GLN A 121 -1.01 -10.85 -6.44
CA GLN A 121 0.04 -10.68 -7.45
C GLN A 121 1.34 -11.23 -6.89
N GLY A 122 1.83 -12.34 -7.45
CA GLY A 122 2.92 -13.11 -6.85
C GLY A 122 2.57 -13.53 -5.42
N ASN A 123 3.46 -13.24 -4.48
CA ASN A 123 3.28 -13.55 -3.06
C ASN A 123 2.70 -12.38 -2.24
N THR A 124 2.15 -11.35 -2.92
CA THR A 124 1.49 -10.22 -2.27
C THR A 124 -0.01 -10.24 -2.55
N THR A 125 -0.80 -10.25 -1.50
CA THR A 125 -2.26 -10.08 -1.52
C THR A 125 -2.59 -8.63 -1.18
N TYR A 126 -3.44 -8.02 -2.01
CA TYR A 126 -3.92 -6.66 -1.84
C TYR A 126 -5.41 -6.71 -1.50
N VAL A 127 -5.86 -5.87 -0.57
CA VAL A 127 -7.26 -5.71 -0.19
C VAL A 127 -7.57 -4.21 -0.15
N PHE A 128 -8.48 -3.74 -0.99
CA PHE A 128 -8.96 -2.37 -0.97
C PHE A 128 -10.34 -2.28 -0.33
N ALA A 129 -10.48 -1.42 0.67
CA ALA A 129 -11.70 -1.15 1.40
C ALA A 129 -12.09 0.34 1.26
N PRO A 130 -13.06 0.69 0.39
CA PRO A 130 -13.52 2.08 0.25
C PRO A 130 -14.18 2.58 1.54
N LYS A 131 -14.01 3.87 1.85
CA LYS A 131 -14.56 4.53 3.06
C LYS A 131 -14.13 3.87 4.39
N LYS A 132 -12.96 3.23 4.43
CA LYS A 132 -12.33 2.64 5.64
C LYS A 132 -10.95 3.23 6.00
N GLY A 133 -10.49 4.22 5.24
CA GLY A 133 -9.25 4.95 5.49
C GLY A 133 -9.28 5.67 6.84
N ARG A 134 -8.20 5.55 7.62
CA ARG A 134 -7.99 6.21 8.90
C ARG A 134 -7.52 7.66 8.72
N CYS A 135 -8.41 8.49 8.19
CA CYS A 135 -8.17 9.91 7.97
C CYS A 135 -8.70 10.73 9.14
N SER A 136 -7.83 11.53 9.76
CA SER A 136 -8.10 12.42 10.89
C SER A 136 -8.46 13.84 10.46
#